data_AF-A0A3C1ZSQ5-F1
#
_entry.id   AF-A0A3C1ZSQ5-F1
#
_cell.length_a   1.000
_cell.length_b   1.000
_cell.length_c   1.000
_cell.angle_alpha   90.00
_cell.angle_beta   90.00
_cell.angle_gamma   90.00
#
_symmetry.space_group_name_H-M   'P 1'
#
loop_
_entity.id
_entity.type
_entity.pdbx_description
1 polymer ?
#
loop_
_entity_poly.entity_id
_entity_poly.type
_entity_poly.pdbx_seq_one_letter_code
_entity_poly.pdbx_strand_id
1 'polypeptide(L)'
;WNQAFEAAGFQDAYRVEMMPEGADPMDVRYNVIQWVHRGTRGWSYGSSVRDPRTGEIIKGHVSLGSLRVRQDYMIAEAILAPYMAGQEVPEEMLEFALARLRQLSAHEVGHTLGLSHNYIASTNNRASVMDYPHPYIQLKEDGTFDLSEAYDVNIGEWDKVAITFGYAEYPEGTDEKAAGEQVLLDALADGIRFISDQDARPQGGAHAYAHLRDSGESPTAELNRVMEVRQKALEQFGQNNIPEGTPLAMMEQTLVPLYLFHRYQVEAAVKLLGGFDYNYAVRGDGQSALTPVSAADQQAALEALLATLKPEHLAVPESILDQLPPMPLAFGRNRESFKGRTSVMFDPLVAAENGATATL
;
A
#
# COMPACT_ATOMS: atom_id res chain seq x y z
N TRP A 1 8.13 12.13 10.82
CA TRP A 1 9.02 13.11 10.14
C TRP A 1 10.09 13.70 11.04
N ASN A 2 9.82 13.99 12.32
CA ASN A 2 10.90 14.45 13.24
C ASN A 2 12.13 13.53 13.25
N GLN A 3 11.94 12.20 13.23
CA GLN A 3 13.04 11.21 13.08
C GLN A 3 13.97 11.50 11.88
N ALA A 4 13.44 11.94 10.73
CA ALA A 4 14.24 12.25 9.56
C ALA A 4 14.94 13.60 9.65
N PHE A 5 14.29 14.60 10.26
CA PHE A 5 14.92 15.90 10.53
C PHE A 5 16.02 15.78 11.59
N GLU A 6 15.85 14.95 12.61
CA GLU A 6 16.89 14.63 13.59
C GLU A 6 18.09 13.93 12.94
N ALA A 7 17.84 13.00 12.01
CA ALA A 7 18.89 12.36 11.22
C ALA A 7 19.64 13.37 10.32
N ALA A 8 18.98 14.44 9.88
CA ALA A 8 19.57 15.54 9.12
C ALA A 8 20.28 16.59 10.01
N GLY A 9 20.33 16.39 11.34
CA GLY A 9 21.06 17.26 12.28
C GLY A 9 20.22 18.33 12.97
N PHE A 10 18.90 18.38 12.72
CA PHE A 10 18.01 19.31 13.39
C PHE A 10 17.57 18.79 14.76
N GLN A 11 17.15 19.70 15.65
CA GLN A 11 16.57 19.35 16.94
C GLN A 11 15.14 19.87 17.01
N ASP A 12 14.18 18.96 17.20
CA ASP A 12 12.76 19.30 17.40
C ASP A 12 12.20 20.25 16.31
N ALA A 13 12.64 20.02 15.07
CA ALA A 13 12.32 20.86 13.91
C ALA A 13 10.97 20.50 13.26
N TYR A 14 10.44 19.31 13.51
CA TYR A 14 9.15 18.89 12.97
C TYR A 14 8.15 18.62 14.09
N ARG A 15 7.09 19.44 14.16
CA ARG A 15 6.05 19.35 15.19
C ARG A 15 4.66 19.30 14.56
N VAL A 16 3.74 18.66 15.27
CA VAL A 16 2.32 18.65 14.94
C VAL A 16 1.57 19.23 16.12
N GLU A 17 0.83 20.30 15.87
CA GLU A 17 0.11 21.05 16.89
C GLU A 17 -1.35 21.26 16.46
N MET A 18 -2.23 21.46 17.43
CA MET A 18 -3.60 21.86 17.13
C MET A 18 -3.61 23.26 16.51
N MET A 19 -4.40 23.44 15.46
CA MET A 19 -4.52 24.73 14.80
C MET A 19 -4.95 25.82 15.81
N PRO A 20 -4.26 26.98 15.86
CA PRO A 20 -4.63 28.05 16.77
C PRO A 20 -6.08 28.53 16.59
N GLU A 21 -6.72 28.92 17.68
CA GLU A 21 -8.08 29.47 17.63
C GLU A 21 -8.12 30.71 16.73
N GLY A 22 -9.08 30.75 15.80
CA GLY A 22 -9.26 31.85 14.85
C GLY A 22 -8.31 31.86 13.66
N ALA A 23 -7.36 30.90 13.55
CA ALA A 23 -6.55 30.77 12.35
C ALA A 23 -7.39 30.27 11.16
N ASP A 24 -7.10 30.78 9.96
CA ASP A 24 -7.73 30.30 8.73
C ASP A 24 -6.90 29.12 8.17
N PRO A 25 -7.50 27.95 7.86
CA PRO A 25 -6.79 26.83 7.24
C PRO A 25 -6.07 27.16 5.92
N MET A 26 -6.51 28.20 5.21
CA MET A 26 -5.91 28.70 3.97
C MET A 26 -4.76 29.69 4.20
N ASP A 27 -4.53 30.14 5.44
CA ASP A 27 -3.44 31.05 5.77
C ASP A 27 -2.09 30.40 5.45
N VAL A 28 -1.25 31.12 4.70
CA VAL A 28 0.05 30.62 4.23
C VAL A 28 1.04 30.36 5.36
N ARG A 29 0.84 30.99 6.53
CA ARG A 29 1.73 30.85 7.69
C ARG A 29 1.63 29.51 8.40
N TYR A 30 0.59 28.71 8.11
CA TYR A 30 0.36 27.43 8.78
C TYR A 30 0.38 26.29 7.78
N ASN A 31 1.19 25.27 8.05
CA ASN A 31 1.07 23.97 7.41
C ASN A 31 -0.17 23.27 7.98
N VAL A 32 -1.00 22.68 7.12
CA VAL A 32 -2.31 22.14 7.53
C VAL A 32 -2.44 20.68 7.12
N ILE A 33 -2.87 19.84 8.06
CA ILE A 33 -3.41 18.50 7.81
C ILE A 33 -4.90 18.55 8.13
N GLN A 34 -5.74 18.24 7.15
CA GLN A 34 -7.20 18.28 7.30
C GLN A 34 -7.86 16.96 6.91
N TRP A 35 -8.98 16.66 7.56
CA TRP A 35 -9.82 15.50 7.25
C TRP A 35 -11.00 15.98 6.42
N VAL A 36 -11.22 15.32 5.29
CA VAL A 36 -12.32 15.65 4.38
C VAL A 36 -13.29 14.48 4.25
N HIS A 37 -14.56 14.77 4.51
CA HIS A 37 -15.67 13.88 4.24
C HIS A 37 -16.21 14.16 2.85
N ARG A 38 -16.35 13.12 2.03
CA ARG A 38 -16.88 13.21 0.67
C ARG A 38 -18.04 12.22 0.52
N GLY A 39 -18.98 12.53 -0.38
CA GLY A 39 -20.09 11.62 -0.68
C GLY A 39 -19.63 10.28 -1.27
N THR A 40 -18.45 10.25 -1.91
CA THR A 40 -17.82 9.03 -2.44
C THR A 40 -16.33 9.01 -2.08
N ARG A 41 -15.71 7.82 -2.17
CA ARG A 41 -14.26 7.66 -1.92
C ARG A 41 -13.48 8.60 -2.84
N GLY A 42 -12.66 9.44 -2.24
CA GLY A 42 -11.70 10.30 -2.93
C GLY A 42 -10.27 9.93 -2.58
N TRP A 43 -9.34 10.55 -3.30
CA TRP A 43 -7.92 10.47 -3.02
C TRP A 43 -7.56 11.38 -1.85
N SER A 44 -6.70 10.89 -0.97
CA SER A 44 -5.87 11.76 -0.14
C SER A 44 -4.77 12.36 -1.02
N TYR A 45 -4.32 13.56 -0.68
CA TYR A 45 -3.19 14.18 -1.35
C TYR A 45 -2.52 15.22 -0.44
N GLY A 46 -1.20 15.25 -0.47
CA GLY A 46 -0.35 16.33 -0.01
C GLY A 46 0.07 17.22 -1.16
N SER A 47 0.03 18.53 -0.95
CA SER A 47 0.57 19.50 -1.91
C SER A 47 1.28 20.63 -1.18
N SER A 48 2.04 21.43 -1.92
CA SER A 48 2.73 22.59 -1.36
C SER A 48 2.62 23.83 -2.23
N VAL A 49 2.61 24.98 -1.57
CA VAL A 49 2.77 26.29 -2.19
C VAL A 49 4.26 26.60 -2.20
N ARG A 50 4.79 26.92 -3.38
CA ARG A 50 6.23 27.17 -3.58
C ARG A 50 6.45 28.57 -4.13
N ASP A 51 7.53 29.22 -3.69
CA ASP A 51 8.00 30.43 -4.37
C ASP A 51 8.55 30.04 -5.74
N PRO A 52 7.97 30.51 -6.86
CA PRO A 52 8.45 30.14 -8.20
C PRO A 52 9.84 30.69 -8.54
N ARG A 53 10.38 31.61 -7.73
CA ARG A 53 11.69 32.25 -7.96
C ARG A 53 12.82 31.48 -7.28
N THR A 54 12.56 30.90 -6.11
CA THR A 54 13.56 30.23 -5.27
C THR A 54 13.35 28.72 -5.18
N GLY A 55 12.12 28.24 -5.44
CA GLY A 55 11.73 26.85 -5.23
C GLY A 55 11.37 26.51 -3.77
N GLU A 56 11.51 27.47 -2.85
CA GLU A 56 11.22 27.31 -1.43
C GLU A 56 9.77 26.89 -1.20
N ILE A 57 9.58 25.89 -0.33
CA ILE A 57 8.25 25.46 0.12
C ILE A 57 7.79 26.40 1.22
N ILE A 58 6.72 27.15 0.96
CA ILE A 58 6.18 28.14 1.90
C ILE A 58 5.05 27.54 2.77
N LYS A 59 4.27 26.61 2.20
CA LYS A 59 3.15 25.95 2.89
C LYS A 59 2.99 24.52 2.39
N GLY A 60 2.82 23.58 3.31
CA GLY A 60 2.29 22.24 3.10
C GLY A 60 0.80 22.16 3.41
N HIS A 61 0.04 21.48 2.55
CA HIS A 61 -1.38 21.23 2.74
C HIS A 61 -1.71 19.78 2.43
N VAL A 62 -2.12 19.04 3.45
CA VAL A 62 -2.54 17.64 3.36
C VAL A 62 -4.06 17.54 3.52
N SER A 63 -4.70 16.84 2.60
CA SER A 63 -6.13 16.49 2.70
C SER A 63 -6.29 14.96 2.77
N LEU A 64 -6.82 14.47 3.89
CA LEU A 64 -7.02 13.04 4.14
C LEU A 64 -8.50 12.64 3.97
N GLY A 65 -8.75 11.64 3.13
CA GLY A 65 -10.10 11.14 2.89
C GLY A 65 -10.58 10.17 3.98
N SER A 66 -11.71 10.49 4.64
CA SER A 66 -12.21 9.69 5.76
C SER A 66 -12.70 8.28 5.38
N LEU A 67 -13.14 8.09 4.14
CA LEU A 67 -13.78 6.83 3.70
C LEU A 67 -12.79 5.67 3.53
N ARG A 68 -11.48 5.93 3.63
CA ARG A 68 -10.46 4.91 3.48
C ARG A 68 -10.50 3.89 4.62
N VAL A 69 -10.73 4.36 5.85
CA VAL A 69 -10.86 3.53 7.07
C VAL A 69 -11.86 2.40 6.88
N ARG A 70 -13.01 2.67 6.24
CA ARG A 70 -14.03 1.65 5.98
C ARG A 70 -13.51 0.50 5.12
N GLN A 71 -12.66 0.79 4.14
CA GLN A 71 -12.10 -0.25 3.26
C GLN A 71 -11.08 -1.11 4.02
N ASP A 72 -10.22 -0.48 4.80
CA ASP A 72 -9.20 -1.21 5.55
C ASP A 72 -9.86 -2.04 6.67
N TYR A 73 -10.88 -1.50 7.34
CA TYR A 73 -11.70 -2.28 8.28
C TYR A 73 -12.40 -3.47 7.61
N MET A 74 -12.95 -3.29 6.41
CA MET A 74 -13.56 -4.39 5.64
C MET A 74 -12.56 -5.47 5.22
N ILE A 75 -11.30 -5.10 4.95
CA ILE A 75 -10.23 -6.09 4.70
C ILE A 75 -9.97 -6.90 5.98
N ALA A 76 -9.91 -6.25 7.14
CA ALA A 76 -9.75 -6.94 8.42
C ALA A 76 -10.94 -7.85 8.74
N GLU A 77 -12.18 -7.39 8.50
CA GLU A 77 -13.40 -8.21 8.63
C GLU A 77 -13.34 -9.45 7.73
N ALA A 78 -12.91 -9.28 6.48
CA ALA A 78 -12.83 -10.37 5.51
C ALA A 78 -11.78 -11.42 5.90
N ILE A 79 -10.66 -10.99 6.48
CA ILE A 79 -9.57 -11.87 6.90
C ILE A 79 -9.89 -12.56 8.22
N LEU A 80 -10.38 -11.83 9.24
CA LEU A 80 -10.49 -12.34 10.61
C LEU A 80 -11.79 -13.06 10.93
N ALA A 81 -12.87 -12.81 10.18
CA ALA A 81 -14.22 -13.29 10.52
C ALA A 81 -14.61 -13.01 12.00
N PRO A 82 -14.56 -11.73 12.43
CA PRO A 82 -14.48 -11.32 13.84
C PRO A 82 -15.79 -11.44 14.64
N TYR A 83 -16.95 -11.55 13.99
CA TYR A 83 -18.26 -11.38 14.64
C TYR A 83 -18.77 -12.69 15.23
N MET A 84 -18.10 -13.15 16.29
CA MET A 84 -18.47 -14.35 17.04
C MET A 84 -19.51 -14.03 18.12
N ALA A 85 -20.59 -14.82 18.18
CA ALA A 85 -21.67 -14.59 19.13
C ALA A 85 -21.18 -14.58 20.60
N GLY A 86 -21.49 -13.49 21.32
CA GLY A 86 -21.10 -13.31 22.72
C GLY A 86 -19.62 -12.98 22.94
N GLN A 87 -18.86 -12.69 21.88
CA GLN A 87 -17.49 -12.22 21.96
C GLN A 87 -17.39 -10.74 21.56
N GLU A 88 -16.43 -10.04 22.14
CA GLU A 88 -16.13 -8.67 21.72
C GLU A 88 -15.41 -8.68 20.38
N VAL A 89 -15.72 -7.68 19.56
CA VAL A 89 -15.08 -7.45 18.27
C VAL A 89 -13.60 -7.08 18.53
N PRO A 90 -12.62 -7.77 17.91
CA PRO A 90 -11.20 -7.50 18.16
C PRO A 90 -10.80 -6.05 17.87
N GLU A 91 -10.15 -5.40 18.83
CA GLU A 91 -9.62 -4.04 18.70
C GLU A 91 -8.55 -3.93 17.60
N GLU A 92 -7.87 -5.04 17.29
CA GLU A 92 -6.87 -5.12 16.23
C GLU A 92 -7.40 -4.68 14.85
N MET A 93 -8.71 -4.80 14.59
CA MET A 93 -9.30 -4.29 13.34
C MET A 93 -9.29 -2.77 13.27
N LEU A 94 -9.58 -2.12 14.40
CA LEU A 94 -9.48 -0.67 14.51
C LEU A 94 -8.02 -0.25 14.39
N GLU A 95 -7.11 -0.91 15.09
CA GLU A 95 -5.68 -0.60 15.00
C GLU A 95 -5.11 -0.85 13.60
N PHE A 96 -5.55 -1.87 12.88
CA PHE A 96 -5.19 -2.09 11.47
C PHE A 96 -5.59 -0.88 10.59
N ALA A 97 -6.82 -0.40 10.73
CA ALA A 97 -7.30 0.75 9.97
C ALA A 97 -6.59 2.05 10.39
N LEU A 98 -6.30 2.23 11.68
CA LEU A 98 -5.53 3.36 12.19
C LEU A 98 -4.07 3.30 11.74
N ALA A 99 -3.44 2.13 11.70
CA ALA A 99 -2.09 1.94 11.18
C ALA A 99 -2.00 2.36 9.71
N ARG A 100 -3.01 2.02 8.90
CA ARG A 100 -3.08 2.52 7.52
C ARG A 100 -3.21 4.03 7.44
N LEU A 101 -4.01 4.64 8.32
CA LEU A 101 -4.14 6.10 8.38
C LEU A 101 -2.83 6.77 8.80
N ARG A 102 -2.09 6.20 9.76
CA ARG A 102 -0.77 6.70 10.18
C ARG A 102 0.22 6.67 9.01
N GLN A 103 0.30 5.54 8.29
CA GLN A 103 1.13 5.40 7.09
C GLN A 103 0.75 6.40 6.00
N LEU A 104 -0.54 6.53 5.69
CA LEU A 104 -1.04 7.47 4.68
C LEU A 104 -0.76 8.92 5.08
N SER A 105 -0.95 9.27 6.35
CA SER A 105 -0.69 10.63 6.83
C SER A 105 0.80 10.99 6.68
N ALA A 106 1.70 10.06 7.04
CA ALA A 106 3.13 10.26 6.85
C ALA A 106 3.49 10.42 5.36
N HIS A 107 2.90 9.61 4.48
CA HIS A 107 3.07 9.69 3.03
C HIS A 107 2.67 11.05 2.46
N GLU A 108 1.45 11.52 2.76
CA GLU A 108 0.98 12.79 2.22
C GLU A 108 1.79 13.98 2.77
N VAL A 109 2.24 13.91 4.02
CA VAL A 109 3.18 14.91 4.56
C VAL A 109 4.50 14.90 3.80
N GLY A 110 5.02 13.73 3.41
CA GLY A 110 6.25 13.64 2.62
C GLY A 110 6.16 14.40 1.28
N HIS A 111 5.01 14.36 0.60
CA HIS A 111 4.78 15.20 -0.58
C HIS A 111 4.84 16.70 -0.27
N THR A 112 4.36 17.13 0.91
CA THR A 112 4.48 18.54 1.31
C THR A 112 5.92 18.96 1.57
N LEU A 113 6.78 18.02 1.96
CA LEU A 113 8.23 18.19 2.09
C LEU A 113 8.96 18.06 0.74
N GLY A 114 8.23 17.91 -0.36
CA GLY A 114 8.79 17.83 -1.71
C GLY A 114 9.32 16.46 -2.12
N LEU A 115 8.96 15.40 -1.39
CA LEU A 115 9.35 14.05 -1.74
C LEU A 115 8.42 13.44 -2.80
N SER A 116 9.01 12.73 -3.74
CA SER A 116 8.32 11.91 -4.73
C SER A 116 8.03 10.51 -4.19
N HIS A 117 7.18 9.75 -4.89
CA HIS A 117 6.98 8.34 -4.56
C HIS A 117 8.26 7.53 -4.71
N ASN A 118 8.44 6.53 -3.85
CA ASN A 118 9.48 5.52 -3.97
C ASN A 118 8.87 4.12 -3.85
N TYR A 119 8.72 3.43 -4.98
CA TYR A 119 7.99 2.15 -5.07
C TYR A 119 8.88 0.92 -5.01
N ILE A 120 10.19 1.08 -4.74
CA ILE A 120 11.11 -0.04 -4.49
C ILE A 120 11.32 -0.28 -2.99
N ALA A 121 10.57 0.41 -2.13
CA ALA A 121 10.80 0.36 -0.68
C ALA A 121 10.44 -1.00 -0.07
N SER A 122 9.52 -1.75 -0.67
CA SER A 122 9.17 -3.12 -0.25
C SER A 122 10.39 -4.03 -0.13
N THR A 123 11.37 -3.91 -1.04
CA THR A 123 12.54 -4.78 -1.09
C THR A 123 13.66 -4.40 -0.13
N ASN A 124 13.53 -3.28 0.58
CA ASN A 124 14.50 -2.87 1.59
C ASN A 124 13.76 -2.52 2.89
N ASN A 125 13.16 -3.54 3.51
CA ASN A 125 12.51 -3.43 4.81
C ASN A 125 11.57 -2.20 4.94
N ARG A 126 10.73 -1.94 3.94
CA ARG A 126 9.79 -0.81 3.92
C ARG A 126 10.50 0.55 4.10
N ALA A 127 11.66 0.73 3.47
CA ALA A 127 12.55 1.88 3.64
C ALA A 127 11.95 3.27 3.33
N SER A 128 10.72 3.39 2.86
CA SER A 128 10.09 4.67 2.59
C SER A 128 8.59 4.65 2.85
N VAL A 129 8.10 5.66 3.57
CA VAL A 129 6.65 5.94 3.65
C VAL A 129 6.09 6.44 2.33
N MET A 130 6.94 6.83 1.38
CA MET A 130 6.57 7.28 0.02
C MET A 130 6.20 6.13 -0.93
N ASP A 131 6.15 4.89 -0.43
CA ASP A 131 5.57 3.74 -1.12
C ASP A 131 4.03 3.65 -0.87
N TYR A 132 3.36 2.81 -1.65
CA TYR A 132 1.97 2.39 -1.44
C TYR A 132 1.91 0.94 -0.96
N PRO A 133 2.21 0.64 0.32
CA PRO A 133 2.24 -0.75 0.77
C PRO A 133 0.86 -1.42 0.73
N HIS A 134 0.83 -2.69 0.35
CA HIS A 134 -0.28 -3.60 0.65
C HIS A 134 -0.20 -4.02 2.13
N PRO A 135 -1.32 -4.31 2.84
CA PRO A 135 -1.22 -4.79 4.21
C PRO A 135 -0.44 -6.11 4.29
N TYR A 136 0.61 -6.12 5.10
CA TYR A 136 1.39 -7.32 5.38
C TYR A 136 0.73 -8.15 6.49
N ILE A 137 -0.16 -9.06 6.09
CA ILE A 137 -0.89 -9.96 6.99
C ILE A 137 -0.09 -11.24 7.19
N GLN A 138 0.28 -11.59 8.41
CA GLN A 138 0.99 -12.85 8.68
C GLN A 138 -0.01 -13.98 8.97
N LEU A 139 0.28 -15.16 8.45
CA LEU A 139 -0.42 -16.40 8.81
C LEU A 139 0.47 -17.17 9.79
N LYS A 140 -0.01 -17.36 11.02
CA LYS A 140 0.69 -18.09 12.09
C LYS A 140 0.59 -19.60 11.88
N GLU A 141 1.50 -20.35 12.50
CA GLU A 141 1.52 -21.82 12.44
C GLU A 141 0.23 -22.47 12.97
N ASP A 142 -0.48 -21.81 13.90
CA ASP A 142 -1.76 -22.27 14.43
C ASP A 142 -2.97 -21.96 13.50
N GLY A 143 -2.72 -21.33 12.36
CA GLY A 143 -3.72 -20.96 11.38
C GLY A 143 -4.43 -19.63 11.66
N THR A 144 -4.02 -18.88 12.69
CA THR A 144 -4.54 -17.54 12.98
C THR A 144 -3.80 -16.45 12.20
N PHE A 145 -4.43 -15.29 12.04
CA PHE A 145 -3.81 -14.14 11.36
C PHE A 145 -3.21 -13.16 12.35
N ASP A 146 -2.12 -12.50 11.94
CA ASP A 146 -1.54 -11.37 12.65
C ASP A 146 -1.56 -10.13 11.77
N LEU A 147 -2.17 -9.06 12.28
CA LEU A 147 -2.28 -7.76 11.61
C LEU A 147 -1.34 -6.70 12.19
N SER A 148 -0.57 -7.02 13.24
CA SER A 148 0.26 -6.05 13.96
C SER A 148 1.33 -5.39 13.09
N GLU A 149 1.82 -6.12 12.09
CA GLU A 149 2.86 -5.68 11.15
C GLU A 149 2.29 -5.22 9.79
N ALA A 150 0.98 -5.02 9.68
CA ALA A 150 0.33 -4.70 8.41
C ALA A 150 0.90 -3.44 7.73
N TYR A 151 1.30 -2.44 8.53
CA TYR A 151 1.92 -1.21 8.08
C TYR A 151 3.02 -0.82 9.06
N ASP A 152 4.13 -0.28 8.53
CA ASP A 152 5.18 0.28 9.38
C ASP A 152 4.67 1.57 10.07
N VAL A 153 5.17 1.82 11.27
CA VAL A 153 4.83 2.97 12.11
C VAL A 153 5.95 4.02 12.14
N ASN A 154 7.12 3.72 11.58
CA ASN A 154 8.28 4.60 11.57
C ASN A 154 8.50 5.30 10.22
N ILE A 155 9.38 6.30 10.22
CA ILE A 155 9.93 6.89 9.00
C ILE A 155 11.06 6.00 8.49
N GLY A 156 11.02 5.66 7.21
CA GLY A 156 11.96 4.72 6.61
C GLY A 156 13.34 5.32 6.34
N GLU A 157 14.34 4.47 6.11
CA GLU A 157 15.73 4.91 5.89
C GLU A 157 15.89 5.78 4.63
N TRP A 158 15.19 5.47 3.54
CA TRP A 158 15.19 6.34 2.35
C TRP A 158 14.61 7.72 2.65
N ASP A 159 13.57 7.80 3.49
CA ASP A 159 12.98 9.09 3.85
C ASP A 159 13.98 9.95 4.63
N LYS A 160 14.80 9.33 5.51
CA LYS A 160 15.88 10.03 6.21
C LYS A 160 16.95 10.51 5.23
N VAL A 161 17.40 9.64 4.32
CA VAL A 161 18.35 10.01 3.24
C VAL A 161 17.83 11.19 2.43
N ALA A 162 16.56 11.14 2.00
CA ALA A 162 15.95 12.19 1.19
C ALA A 162 15.81 13.51 1.93
N ILE A 163 15.48 13.49 3.23
CA ILE A 163 15.43 14.70 4.07
C ILE A 163 16.84 15.24 4.31
N THR A 164 17.83 14.41 4.64
CA THR A 164 19.22 14.86 4.79
C THR A 164 19.72 15.50 3.50
N PHE A 165 19.49 14.87 2.35
CA PHE A 165 19.87 15.42 1.05
C PHE A 165 19.18 16.76 0.75
N GLY A 166 17.89 16.88 1.07
CA GLY A 166 17.08 18.05 0.72
C GLY A 166 17.13 19.21 1.71
N TYR A 167 17.49 18.96 2.97
CA TYR A 167 17.31 19.91 4.07
C TYR A 167 18.53 20.09 4.98
N ALA A 168 19.57 19.24 4.93
CA ALA A 168 20.71 19.41 5.82
C ALA A 168 21.39 20.78 5.61
N GLU A 169 21.74 21.44 6.71
CA GLU A 169 22.52 22.68 6.69
C GLU A 169 24.00 22.35 6.90
N TYR A 170 24.86 22.93 6.06
CA TYR A 170 26.30 22.72 6.11
C TYR A 170 27.04 23.97 6.61
N PRO A 171 28.18 23.82 7.31
CA PRO A 171 29.02 24.95 7.68
C PRO A 171 29.47 25.78 6.47
N GLU A 172 29.67 27.08 6.68
CA GLU A 172 30.17 27.99 5.64
C GLU A 172 31.50 27.47 5.05
N GLY A 173 31.57 27.39 3.72
CA GLY A 173 32.73 26.87 2.99
C GLY A 173 32.65 25.37 2.67
N THR A 174 31.62 24.65 3.10
CA THR A 174 31.33 23.29 2.64
C THR A 174 30.87 23.30 1.18
N ASP A 175 31.36 22.36 0.37
CA ASP A 175 30.77 22.07 -0.93
C ASP A 175 29.48 21.25 -0.72
N GLU A 176 28.34 21.95 -0.63
CA GLU A 176 27.02 21.35 -0.38
C GLU A 176 26.67 20.29 -1.43
N LYS A 177 27.07 20.50 -2.69
CA LYS A 177 26.78 19.56 -3.77
C LYS A 177 27.54 18.25 -3.57
N ALA A 178 28.83 18.34 -3.25
CA ALA A 178 29.64 17.16 -2.95
C ALA A 178 29.15 16.42 -1.69
N ALA A 179 28.76 17.17 -0.65
CA ALA A 179 28.20 16.60 0.57
C ALA A 179 26.87 15.87 0.32
N GLY A 180 25.95 16.47 -0.44
CA GLY A 180 24.69 15.84 -0.83
C GLY A 180 24.90 14.62 -1.73
N GLU A 181 25.84 14.68 -2.68
CA GLU A 181 26.21 13.52 -3.50
C GLU A 181 26.71 12.36 -2.64
N GLN A 182 27.54 12.64 -1.63
CA GLN A 182 28.00 11.61 -0.70
C GLN A 182 26.86 10.94 0.07
N VAL A 183 25.85 11.72 0.52
CA VAL A 183 24.65 11.16 1.19
C VAL A 183 23.94 10.14 0.30
N LEU A 184 23.83 10.42 -1.01
CA LEU A 184 23.21 9.49 -1.95
C LEU A 184 24.09 8.27 -2.23
N LEU A 185 25.41 8.45 -2.34
CA LEU A 185 26.36 7.35 -2.55
C LEU A 185 26.41 6.39 -1.35
N ASP A 186 26.36 6.93 -0.13
CA ASP A 186 26.29 6.13 1.10
C ASP A 186 24.99 5.32 1.15
N ALA A 187 23.85 5.97 0.84
CA ALA A 187 22.57 5.29 0.76
C ALA A 187 22.57 4.14 -0.28
N LEU A 188 23.18 4.38 -1.44
CA LEU A 188 23.33 3.34 -2.47
C LEU A 188 24.24 2.19 -2.00
N ALA A 189 25.32 2.48 -1.28
CA ALA A 189 26.20 1.47 -0.70
C ALA A 189 25.48 0.60 0.35
N ASP A 190 24.53 1.18 1.07
CA ASP A 190 23.65 0.49 2.02
C ASP A 190 22.45 -0.21 1.34
N GLY A 191 22.36 -0.18 0.00
CA GLY A 191 21.29 -0.82 -0.76
C GLY A 191 19.95 -0.07 -0.72
N ILE A 192 19.94 1.18 -0.27
CA ILE A 192 18.75 2.04 -0.27
C ILE A 192 18.59 2.64 -1.66
N ARG A 193 17.49 2.31 -2.33
CA ARG A 193 17.24 2.61 -3.74
C ARG A 193 16.05 3.53 -3.92
N PHE A 194 16.00 4.17 -5.09
CA PHE A 194 14.90 5.03 -5.50
C PHE A 194 14.44 4.71 -6.91
N ILE A 195 13.19 4.26 -7.05
CA ILE A 195 12.51 4.05 -8.32
C ILE A 195 11.06 4.54 -8.18
N SER A 196 10.61 5.36 -9.14
CA SER A 196 9.38 6.13 -9.00
C SER A 196 8.32 5.80 -10.06
N ASP A 197 7.30 6.65 -10.16
CA ASP A 197 6.05 6.38 -10.87
C ASP A 197 6.21 5.89 -12.31
N GLN A 198 7.21 6.38 -13.05
CA GLN A 198 7.41 6.05 -14.45
C GLN A 198 7.70 4.55 -14.68
N ASP A 199 8.35 3.90 -13.72
CA ASP A 199 8.75 2.50 -13.82
C ASP A 199 7.75 1.57 -13.13
N ALA A 200 7.12 2.03 -12.05
CA ALA A 200 6.26 1.21 -11.21
C ALA A 200 4.78 1.19 -11.64
N ARG A 201 4.25 2.30 -12.19
CA ARG A 201 2.81 2.39 -12.54
C ARG A 201 2.41 1.67 -13.83
N PRO A 202 3.21 1.71 -14.92
CA PRO A 202 2.78 1.08 -16.17
C PRO A 202 2.61 -0.43 -16.01
N GLN A 203 1.53 -0.98 -16.58
CA GLN A 203 1.29 -2.43 -16.59
C GLN A 203 2.42 -3.19 -17.29
N GLY A 204 2.98 -2.61 -18.37
CA GLY A 204 4.15 -3.12 -19.07
C GLY A 204 5.49 -2.55 -18.59
N GLY A 205 5.58 -2.12 -17.33
CA GLY A 205 6.83 -1.64 -16.73
C GLY A 205 7.89 -2.74 -16.68
N ALA A 206 9.16 -2.38 -16.86
CA ALA A 206 10.25 -3.34 -16.94
C ALA A 206 10.94 -3.60 -15.59
N HIS A 207 10.71 -2.78 -14.56
CA HIS A 207 11.43 -2.91 -13.31
C HIS A 207 10.96 -4.12 -12.49
N ALA A 208 11.88 -5.01 -12.13
CA ALA A 208 11.57 -6.27 -11.46
C ALA A 208 11.03 -6.09 -10.03
N TYR A 209 11.41 -5.01 -9.34
CA TYR A 209 11.19 -4.86 -7.89
C TYR A 209 10.44 -3.58 -7.48
N ALA A 210 10.02 -2.75 -8.44
CA ALA A 210 9.42 -1.46 -8.12
C ALA A 210 7.93 -1.48 -8.49
N HIS A 211 7.08 -1.64 -7.48
CA HIS A 211 5.66 -1.94 -7.68
C HIS A 211 4.80 -1.23 -6.64
N LEU A 212 3.62 -0.81 -7.07
CA LEU A 212 2.61 -0.31 -6.14
C LEU A 212 1.96 -1.50 -5.44
N ARG A 213 1.79 -1.40 -4.12
CA ARG A 213 1.06 -2.39 -3.30
C ARG A 213 1.75 -3.74 -3.29
N ASP A 214 3.06 -3.68 -3.13
CA ASP A 214 3.95 -4.82 -2.99
C ASP A 214 4.49 -4.94 -1.56
N SER A 215 5.09 -6.08 -1.23
CA SER A 215 5.70 -6.36 0.07
C SER A 215 6.76 -7.44 -0.05
N GLY A 216 7.77 -7.38 0.82
CA GLY A 216 8.88 -8.34 0.81
C GLY A 216 9.87 -8.10 -0.33
N GLU A 217 10.85 -9.00 -0.43
CA GLU A 217 12.00 -8.87 -1.32
C GLU A 217 11.79 -9.47 -2.71
N SER A 218 10.76 -10.30 -2.88
CA SER A 218 10.48 -11.01 -4.13
C SER A 218 8.99 -10.97 -4.45
N PRO A 219 8.57 -10.34 -5.56
CA PRO A 219 7.17 -10.34 -5.99
C PRO A 219 6.58 -11.75 -6.16
N THR A 220 7.40 -12.70 -6.62
CA THR A 220 7.00 -14.11 -6.76
C THR A 220 6.75 -14.76 -5.41
N ALA A 221 7.67 -14.59 -4.44
CA ALA A 221 7.50 -15.16 -3.11
C ALA A 221 6.29 -14.55 -2.39
N GLU A 222 6.11 -13.23 -2.54
CA GLU A 222 4.98 -12.53 -1.95
C GLU A 222 3.65 -12.92 -2.60
N LEU A 223 3.60 -13.14 -3.92
CA LEU A 223 2.40 -13.69 -4.58
C LEU A 223 2.01 -15.05 -3.98
N ASN A 224 2.97 -15.97 -3.83
CA ASN A 224 2.71 -17.28 -3.24
C ASN A 224 2.20 -17.15 -1.79
N ARG A 225 2.84 -16.33 -0.97
CA ARG A 225 2.43 -16.08 0.42
C ARG A 225 1.03 -15.47 0.53
N VAL A 226 0.73 -14.47 -0.30
CA VAL A 226 -0.59 -13.82 -0.33
C VAL A 226 -1.67 -14.80 -0.79
N MET A 227 -1.34 -15.74 -1.68
CA MET A 227 -2.25 -16.82 -2.08
C MET A 227 -2.54 -17.78 -0.92
N GLU A 228 -1.56 -18.11 -0.08
CA GLU A 228 -1.77 -18.90 1.14
C GLU A 228 -2.66 -18.18 2.16
N VAL A 229 -2.39 -16.88 2.43
CA VAL A 229 -3.23 -16.04 3.30
C VAL A 229 -4.67 -16.00 2.77
N ARG A 230 -4.84 -15.76 1.47
CA ARG A 230 -6.15 -15.73 0.82
C ARG A 230 -6.87 -17.06 0.96
N GLN A 231 -6.20 -18.17 0.67
CA GLN A 231 -6.80 -19.51 0.76
C GLN A 231 -7.29 -19.75 2.18
N LYS A 232 -6.45 -19.53 3.18
CA LYS A 232 -6.81 -19.74 4.59
C LYS A 232 -7.99 -18.88 5.02
N ALA A 233 -8.01 -17.61 4.61
CA ALA A 233 -9.10 -16.71 4.95
C ALA A 233 -10.41 -17.09 4.24
N LEU A 234 -10.35 -17.60 3.00
CA LEU A 234 -11.54 -18.13 2.31
C LEU A 234 -12.08 -19.41 2.97
N GLU A 235 -11.23 -20.28 3.50
CA GLU A 235 -11.65 -21.51 4.21
C GLU A 235 -12.49 -21.21 5.46
N GLN A 236 -12.21 -20.10 6.15
CA GLN A 236 -12.95 -19.68 7.35
C GLN A 236 -14.04 -18.64 7.08
N PHE A 237 -14.20 -18.19 5.83
CA PHE A 237 -15.15 -17.14 5.48
C PHE A 237 -16.60 -17.62 5.67
N GLY A 238 -17.43 -16.80 6.30
CA GLY A 238 -18.84 -17.10 6.58
C GLY A 238 -19.56 -15.94 7.25
N GLN A 239 -20.65 -16.24 7.98
CA GLN A 239 -21.52 -15.22 8.57
C GLN A 239 -20.81 -14.30 9.57
N ASN A 240 -19.74 -14.80 10.21
CA ASN A 240 -18.95 -14.02 11.17
C ASN A 240 -18.08 -12.93 10.50
N ASN A 241 -18.06 -12.85 9.16
CA ASN A 241 -17.43 -11.75 8.42
C ASN A 241 -18.33 -10.50 8.30
N ILE A 242 -19.58 -10.56 8.78
CA ILE A 242 -20.48 -9.40 8.85
C ILE A 242 -21.08 -9.25 10.26
N PRO A 243 -21.39 -8.02 10.71
CA PRO A 243 -21.97 -7.81 12.04
C PRO A 243 -23.31 -8.53 12.22
N GLU A 244 -23.61 -8.98 13.44
CA GLU A 244 -24.93 -9.54 13.79
C GLU A 244 -26.06 -8.55 13.45
N GLY A 245 -27.13 -9.06 12.84
CA GLY A 245 -28.25 -8.25 12.32
C GLY A 245 -28.04 -7.68 10.92
N THR A 246 -26.85 -7.86 10.31
CA THR A 246 -26.61 -7.51 8.91
C THR A 246 -27.22 -8.57 7.99
N PRO A 247 -27.87 -8.19 6.86
CA PRO A 247 -28.34 -9.17 5.90
C PRO A 247 -27.20 -10.03 5.33
N LEU A 248 -27.39 -11.35 5.26
CA LEU A 248 -26.39 -12.30 4.76
C LEU A 248 -25.85 -11.96 3.36
N ALA A 249 -26.68 -11.39 2.48
CA ALA A 249 -26.25 -10.94 1.15
C ALA A 249 -25.09 -9.92 1.17
N MET A 250 -24.92 -9.19 2.28
CA MET A 250 -23.81 -8.23 2.44
C MET A 250 -22.44 -8.90 2.54
N MET A 251 -22.37 -10.21 2.81
CA MET A 251 -21.13 -10.97 2.71
C MET A 251 -20.50 -10.87 1.30
N GLU A 252 -21.29 -10.66 0.24
CA GLU A 252 -20.76 -10.41 -1.11
C GLU A 252 -19.77 -9.24 -1.11
N GLN A 253 -20.04 -8.18 -0.33
CA GLN A 253 -19.17 -6.99 -0.30
C GLN A 253 -17.87 -7.23 0.45
N THR A 254 -17.92 -7.99 1.53
CA THR A 254 -16.73 -8.39 2.31
C THR A 254 -15.91 -9.46 1.57
N LEU A 255 -16.56 -10.31 0.75
CA LEU A 255 -15.90 -11.35 -0.04
C LEU A 255 -15.00 -10.78 -1.13
N VAL A 256 -15.42 -9.72 -1.83
CA VAL A 256 -14.65 -9.14 -2.96
C VAL A 256 -13.19 -8.78 -2.60
N PRO A 257 -12.90 -7.98 -1.54
CA PRO A 257 -11.52 -7.64 -1.22
C PRO A 257 -10.66 -8.86 -0.84
N LEU A 258 -11.25 -9.88 -0.20
CA LEU A 258 -10.57 -11.14 0.11
C LEU A 258 -10.34 -12.00 -1.14
N TYR A 259 -11.38 -12.21 -1.94
CA TYR A 259 -11.30 -13.02 -3.15
C TYR A 259 -10.28 -12.47 -4.15
N LEU A 260 -10.14 -11.13 -4.22
CA LEU A 260 -9.16 -10.47 -5.08
C LEU A 260 -7.90 -10.02 -4.32
N PHE A 261 -7.61 -10.55 -3.13
CA PHE A 261 -6.51 -10.08 -2.27
C PHE A 261 -5.13 -10.15 -2.94
N HIS A 262 -4.93 -11.12 -3.84
CA HIS A 262 -3.69 -11.36 -4.58
C HIS A 262 -3.46 -10.44 -5.79
N ARG A 263 -4.47 -9.69 -6.24
CA ARG A 263 -4.45 -9.03 -7.57
C ARG A 263 -3.26 -8.08 -7.80
N TYR A 264 -2.79 -7.39 -6.76
CA TYR A 264 -1.67 -6.46 -6.91
C TYR A 264 -0.32 -7.19 -6.99
N GLN A 265 -0.22 -8.36 -6.36
CA GLN A 265 0.98 -9.21 -6.49
C GLN A 265 1.07 -9.89 -7.84
N VAL A 266 -0.06 -10.09 -8.51
CA VAL A 266 -0.06 -10.49 -9.92
C VAL A 266 0.52 -9.38 -10.80
N GLU A 267 0.10 -8.12 -10.58
CA GLU A 267 0.67 -6.94 -11.29
C GLU A 267 2.18 -6.80 -11.06
N ALA A 268 2.68 -7.16 -9.88
CA ALA A 268 4.11 -7.13 -9.55
C ALA A 268 4.87 -8.31 -10.20
N ALA A 269 4.37 -9.54 -10.02
CA ALA A 269 5.03 -10.77 -10.49
C ALA A 269 5.12 -10.84 -12.03
N VAL A 270 4.11 -10.34 -12.77
CA VAL A 270 4.13 -10.36 -14.24
C VAL A 270 5.30 -9.57 -14.82
N LYS A 271 5.75 -8.51 -14.15
CA LYS A 271 6.85 -7.65 -14.62
C LYS A 271 8.23 -8.30 -14.47
N LEU A 272 8.34 -9.43 -13.79
CA LEU A 272 9.57 -10.23 -13.82
C LEU A 272 9.78 -10.88 -15.19
N LEU A 273 8.70 -11.20 -15.92
CA LEU A 273 8.77 -11.82 -17.23
C LEU A 273 9.32 -10.85 -18.27
N GLY A 274 10.53 -11.11 -18.77
CA GLY A 274 11.25 -10.16 -19.63
C GLY A 274 11.68 -8.86 -18.92
N GLY A 275 11.62 -8.83 -17.59
CA GLY A 275 11.96 -7.68 -16.77
C GLY A 275 13.46 -7.47 -16.58
N PHE A 276 13.78 -6.35 -15.96
CA PHE A 276 15.13 -5.93 -15.63
C PHE A 276 15.18 -5.32 -14.22
N ASP A 277 16.31 -5.48 -13.56
CA ASP A 277 16.68 -4.72 -12.37
C ASP A 277 17.63 -3.59 -12.76
N TYR A 278 17.29 -2.35 -12.40
CA TYR A 278 18.08 -1.17 -12.75
C TYR A 278 17.91 -0.05 -11.74
N ASN A 279 18.89 0.85 -11.71
CA ASN A 279 18.81 2.12 -10.98
C ASN A 279 18.78 3.30 -11.95
N TYR A 280 18.46 4.48 -11.43
CA TYR A 280 18.71 5.75 -12.13
C TYR A 280 20.21 6.09 -12.10
N ALA A 281 21.02 5.20 -12.68
CA ALA A 281 22.47 5.31 -12.71
C ALA A 281 22.93 6.56 -13.48
N VAL A 282 23.90 7.25 -12.92
CA VAL A 282 24.57 8.42 -13.49
C VAL A 282 25.95 8.00 -14.00
N ARG A 283 26.36 8.55 -15.13
CA ARG A 283 27.68 8.24 -15.70
C ARG A 283 28.79 8.53 -14.69
N GLY A 284 29.48 7.48 -14.25
CA GLY A 284 30.65 7.58 -13.36
C GLY A 284 30.37 7.30 -11.88
N ASP A 285 29.13 6.98 -11.50
CA ASP A 285 28.75 6.68 -10.11
C ASP A 285 29.03 5.23 -9.68
N GLY A 286 29.47 4.37 -10.60
CA GLY A 286 29.83 2.98 -10.32
C GLY A 286 28.66 2.00 -10.24
N GLN A 287 27.41 2.44 -10.46
CA GLN A 287 26.24 1.57 -10.42
C GLN A 287 26.15 0.65 -11.65
N SER A 288 25.63 -0.57 -11.45
CA SER A 288 25.20 -1.41 -12.58
C SER A 288 23.94 -0.80 -13.19
N ALA A 289 24.00 -0.44 -14.48
CA ALA A 289 22.93 0.30 -15.11
C ALA A 289 21.69 -0.56 -15.43
N LEU A 290 21.87 -1.87 -15.68
CA LEU A 290 20.79 -2.73 -16.16
C LEU A 290 21.16 -4.22 -16.05
N THR A 291 20.35 -5.00 -15.34
CA THR A 291 20.52 -6.45 -15.19
C THR A 291 19.23 -7.17 -15.59
N PRO A 292 19.23 -8.07 -16.59
CA PRO A 292 18.05 -8.87 -16.91
C PRO A 292 17.65 -9.76 -15.73
N VAL A 293 16.35 -9.95 -15.50
CA VAL A 293 15.86 -10.94 -14.53
C VAL A 293 16.33 -12.33 -14.95
N SER A 294 16.82 -13.12 -14.00
CA SER A 294 17.40 -14.43 -14.29
C SER A 294 16.35 -15.39 -14.89
N ALA A 295 16.79 -16.35 -15.70
CA ALA A 295 15.87 -17.34 -16.27
C ALA A 295 15.13 -18.15 -15.19
N ALA A 296 15.77 -18.38 -14.05
CA ALA A 296 15.17 -19.07 -12.91
C ALA A 296 14.05 -18.23 -12.28
N ASP A 297 14.27 -16.93 -12.07
CA ASP A 297 13.27 -16.04 -11.47
C ASP A 297 12.09 -15.79 -12.42
N GLN A 298 12.35 -15.68 -13.73
CA GLN A 298 11.29 -15.61 -14.74
C GLN A 298 10.44 -16.89 -14.75
N GLN A 299 11.06 -18.06 -14.66
CA GLN A 299 10.35 -19.34 -14.60
C GLN A 299 9.52 -19.44 -13.32
N ALA A 300 10.07 -19.06 -12.17
CA ALA A 300 9.36 -19.06 -10.90
C ALA A 300 8.17 -18.09 -10.91
N ALA A 301 8.33 -16.89 -11.49
CA ALA A 301 7.23 -15.93 -11.66
C ALA A 301 6.12 -16.50 -12.56
N LEU A 302 6.49 -17.11 -13.68
CA LEU A 302 5.52 -17.74 -14.59
C LEU A 302 4.74 -18.85 -13.89
N GLU A 303 5.41 -19.70 -13.11
CA GLU A 303 4.78 -20.76 -12.34
C GLU A 303 3.80 -20.22 -11.29
N ALA A 304 4.19 -19.17 -10.56
CA ALA A 304 3.31 -18.52 -9.57
C ALA A 304 2.08 -17.88 -10.24
N LEU A 305 2.27 -17.21 -11.39
CA LEU A 305 1.17 -16.62 -12.18
C LEU A 305 0.21 -17.71 -12.69
N LEU A 306 0.73 -18.80 -13.27
CA LEU A 306 -0.09 -19.92 -13.73
C LEU A 306 -0.80 -20.63 -12.58
N ALA A 307 -0.23 -20.65 -11.37
CA ALA A 307 -0.91 -21.17 -10.19
C ALA A 307 -2.20 -20.39 -9.90
N THR A 308 -2.21 -19.06 -10.04
CA THR A 308 -3.44 -18.25 -9.82
C THR A 308 -4.61 -18.61 -10.74
N LEU A 309 -4.32 -19.22 -11.90
CA LEU A 309 -5.32 -19.63 -12.90
C LEU A 309 -5.88 -21.04 -12.67
N LYS A 310 -5.36 -21.80 -11.70
CA LYS A 310 -5.85 -23.15 -11.46
C LYS A 310 -7.27 -23.11 -10.86
N PRO A 311 -8.14 -24.09 -11.20
CA PRO A 311 -9.52 -24.12 -10.70
C PRO A 311 -9.64 -24.03 -9.19
N GLU A 312 -8.73 -24.66 -8.43
CA GLU A 312 -8.73 -24.59 -6.96
C GLU A 312 -8.52 -23.18 -6.39
N HIS A 313 -7.92 -22.26 -7.15
CA HIS A 313 -7.71 -20.88 -6.73
C HIS A 313 -8.79 -19.91 -7.23
N LEU A 314 -9.46 -20.25 -8.34
CA LEU A 314 -10.55 -19.48 -8.94
C LEU A 314 -11.94 -19.89 -8.42
N ALA A 315 -12.10 -21.10 -7.91
CA ALA A 315 -13.37 -21.54 -7.35
C ALA A 315 -13.69 -20.78 -6.05
N VAL A 316 -14.93 -20.28 -5.94
CA VAL A 316 -15.47 -19.84 -4.65
C VAL A 316 -15.90 -21.09 -3.88
N PRO A 317 -15.44 -21.30 -2.62
CA PRO A 317 -15.83 -22.46 -1.83
C PRO A 317 -17.34 -22.66 -1.72
N GLU A 318 -17.82 -23.90 -1.82
CA GLU A 318 -19.25 -24.24 -1.68
C GLU A 318 -19.81 -23.77 -0.33
N SER A 319 -19.00 -23.84 0.73
CA SER A 319 -19.33 -23.32 2.06
C SER A 319 -19.73 -21.84 2.04
N ILE A 320 -19.16 -21.04 1.14
CA ILE A 320 -19.52 -19.63 0.98
C ILE A 320 -20.78 -19.50 0.09
N LEU A 321 -20.82 -20.23 -1.02
CA LEU A 321 -21.92 -20.16 -1.99
C LEU A 321 -23.27 -20.52 -1.37
N ASP A 322 -23.31 -21.54 -0.51
CA ASP A 322 -24.52 -21.98 0.20
C ASP A 322 -25.07 -20.94 1.18
N GLN A 323 -24.27 -19.92 1.52
CA GLN A 323 -24.62 -18.88 2.48
C GLN A 323 -24.90 -17.51 1.83
N LEU A 324 -24.81 -17.37 0.51
CA LEU A 324 -24.98 -16.11 -0.21
C LEU A 324 -26.39 -15.98 -0.84
N PRO A 325 -27.40 -15.49 -0.09
CA PRO A 325 -28.70 -15.20 -0.67
C PRO A 325 -28.68 -13.93 -1.53
N PRO A 326 -29.72 -13.70 -2.34
CA PRO A 326 -29.95 -12.43 -3.03
C PRO A 326 -29.96 -11.20 -2.11
N MET A 327 -29.58 -10.05 -2.68
CA MET A 327 -29.71 -8.75 -2.02
C MET A 327 -31.19 -8.48 -1.67
N PRO A 328 -31.51 -8.13 -0.40
CA PRO A 328 -32.86 -7.77 0.00
C PRO A 328 -33.27 -6.38 -0.52
N LEU A 329 -34.56 -6.08 -0.46
CA LEU A 329 -35.10 -4.77 -0.82
C LEU A 329 -34.35 -3.64 -0.07
N ALA A 330 -34.06 -2.55 -0.77
CA ALA A 330 -33.27 -1.39 -0.29
C ALA A 330 -31.76 -1.63 -0.13
N PHE A 331 -31.25 -2.82 -0.44
CA PHE A 331 -29.83 -3.09 -0.59
C PHE A 331 -29.47 -3.21 -2.07
N GLY A 332 -28.22 -2.86 -2.40
CA GLY A 332 -27.76 -2.84 -3.78
C GLY A 332 -26.28 -3.17 -3.88
N ARG A 333 -25.91 -3.77 -5.02
CA ARG A 333 -24.53 -3.96 -5.40
C ARG A 333 -23.85 -2.61 -5.62
N ASN A 334 -22.58 -2.53 -5.21
CA ASN A 334 -21.75 -1.34 -5.36
C ASN A 334 -20.41 -1.71 -5.99
N ARG A 335 -19.37 -0.89 -5.80
CA ARG A 335 -18.04 -1.18 -6.36
C ARG A 335 -17.36 -2.36 -5.65
N GLU A 336 -17.77 -2.67 -4.42
CA GLU A 336 -17.40 -3.86 -3.68
C GLU A 336 -18.40 -4.99 -4.02
N SER A 337 -18.73 -5.19 -5.30
CA SER A 337 -19.61 -6.30 -5.74
C SER A 337 -19.20 -6.73 -7.14
N PHE A 338 -19.26 -8.04 -7.41
CA PHE A 338 -19.01 -8.51 -8.78
C PHE A 338 -20.18 -8.13 -9.69
N LYS A 339 -19.87 -7.75 -10.93
CA LYS A 339 -20.88 -7.44 -11.94
C LYS A 339 -21.46 -8.73 -12.54
N GLY A 340 -22.24 -9.45 -11.73
CA GLY A 340 -22.82 -10.75 -12.07
C GLY A 340 -23.76 -10.71 -13.28
N ARG A 341 -23.88 -11.85 -13.99
CA ARG A 341 -24.77 -12.03 -15.14
C ARG A 341 -26.01 -12.87 -14.81
N THR A 342 -26.05 -13.49 -13.63
CA THR A 342 -27.17 -14.30 -13.10
C THR A 342 -28.31 -13.48 -12.48
N SER A 343 -28.38 -12.18 -12.78
CA SER A 343 -29.36 -11.22 -12.26
C SER A 343 -29.34 -11.13 -10.73
N VAL A 344 -30.18 -11.90 -10.04
CA VAL A 344 -30.48 -11.75 -8.62
C VAL A 344 -29.49 -12.51 -7.73
N MET A 345 -29.03 -13.68 -8.18
CA MET A 345 -28.09 -14.52 -7.41
C MET A 345 -26.64 -14.02 -7.54
N PHE A 346 -25.77 -14.47 -6.63
CA PHE A 346 -24.33 -14.36 -6.81
C PHE A 346 -23.87 -15.16 -8.04
N ASP A 347 -22.87 -14.65 -8.76
CA ASP A 347 -22.35 -15.27 -9.97
C ASP A 347 -20.90 -15.74 -9.74
N PRO A 348 -20.68 -17.01 -9.36
CA PRO A 348 -19.34 -17.51 -9.09
C PRO A 348 -18.46 -17.56 -10.34
N LEU A 349 -19.05 -17.66 -11.53
CA LEU A 349 -18.28 -17.65 -12.79
C LEU A 349 -17.73 -16.26 -13.09
N VAL A 350 -18.48 -15.20 -12.77
CA VAL A 350 -17.96 -13.82 -12.86
C VAL A 350 -16.86 -13.58 -11.84
N ALA A 351 -16.96 -14.12 -10.62
CA ALA A 351 -15.86 -14.04 -9.65
C ALA A 351 -14.59 -14.74 -10.20
N ALA A 352 -14.73 -15.97 -10.72
CA ALA A 352 -13.65 -16.71 -11.39
C ALA A 352 -13.05 -15.93 -12.56
N GLU A 353 -13.89 -15.34 -13.43
CA GLU A 353 -13.45 -14.51 -14.55
C GLU A 353 -12.66 -13.29 -14.09
N ASN A 354 -13.13 -12.57 -13.06
CA ASN A 354 -12.40 -11.41 -12.52
C ASN A 354 -11.06 -11.81 -11.89
N GLY A 355 -11.00 -12.97 -11.23
CA GLY A 355 -9.75 -13.54 -10.73
C GLY A 355 -8.78 -13.85 -11.87
N ALA A 356 -9.26 -14.52 -12.92
CA ALA A 356 -8.44 -14.87 -14.07
C ALA A 356 -7.98 -13.64 -14.88
N THR A 357 -8.84 -12.63 -15.04
CA THR A 357 -8.50 -11.35 -15.71
C THR A 357 -7.45 -10.54 -14.97
N ALA A 358 -7.23 -10.78 -13.66
CA ALA A 358 -6.11 -10.14 -12.98
C ALA A 358 -4.75 -10.65 -13.51
N THR A 359 -4.71 -11.87 -14.03
CA THR A 359 -3.49 -12.56 -14.51
C THR A 359 -3.33 -12.55 -16.03
N LEU A 360 -4.43 -12.69 -16.78
CA LEU A 360 -4.44 -12.69 -18.25
C LEU A 360 -4.40 -11.27 -18.82
#